data_AF-A0A948YWG0-F1
#
_entry.id   AF-A0A948YWG0-F1
#
_cell.length_a   1.000
_cell.length_b   1.000
_cell.length_c   1.000
_cell.angle_alpha   90.00
_cell.angle_beta   90.00
_cell.angle_gamma   90.00
#
_symmetry.space_group_name_H-M   'P 1'
#
loop_
_entity.id
_entity.type
_entity.pdbx_description
1 polymer ?
#
loop_
_entity_poly.entity_id
_entity_poly.type
_entity_poly.pdbx_seq_one_letter_code
_entity_poly.pdbx_strand_id
1 'polypeptide(L)'
;EKNLIRVTFIDTPIHQETVLYAGYFLAMVNAKRVFSQAVAARAALFEAAGKKIREKEAMEAFLKKKELPFLLFDTASVFKIFGNYIKEDRINSTPTCVIVGPKGKRVLNGSNAVPQALRSLLK
;
A
#
# COMPACT_ATOMS: atom_id res chain seq x y z
N GLU A 1 19.39 -3.91 3.53
CA GLU A 1 18.21 -4.01 4.43
C GLU A 1 18.61 -4.85 5.64
N LYS A 2 18.22 -4.47 6.87
CA LYS A 2 18.61 -5.22 8.09
C LYS A 2 17.58 -6.28 8.53
N ASN A 3 16.48 -6.44 7.78
CA ASN A 3 15.36 -7.37 8.07
C ASN A 3 14.80 -7.31 9.51
N LEU A 4 14.91 -6.15 10.16
CA LEU A 4 14.47 -5.95 11.56
C LEU A 4 12.96 -5.77 11.69
N ILE A 5 12.29 -5.35 10.61
CA ILE A 5 10.86 -5.12 10.58
C ILE A 5 10.27 -5.66 9.28
N ARG A 6 9.00 -6.04 9.33
CA ARG A 6 8.18 -6.31 8.16
C ARG A 6 7.16 -5.18 8.03
N VAL A 7 7.16 -4.53 6.86
CA VAL A 7 6.17 -3.51 6.51
C VAL A 7 5.17 -4.11 5.53
N THR A 8 3.89 -4.02 5.86
CA THR A 8 2.80 -4.39 4.96
C THR A 8 2.03 -3.13 4.60
N PHE A 9 1.97 -2.80 3.31
CA PHE A 9 1.09 -1.76 2.80
C PHE A 9 -0.26 -2.37 2.46
N ILE A 10 -1.31 -1.81 3.04
CA ILE A 10 -2.70 -2.24 2.82
C ILE A 10 -3.43 -1.02 2.24
N ASP A 11 -3.70 -1.06 0.95
CA ASP A 11 -4.57 -0.08 0.31
C ASP A 11 -6.02 -0.49 0.54
N THR A 12 -6.89 0.48 0.80
CA THR A 12 -8.30 0.26 1.08
C THR A 12 -9.11 0.51 -0.19
N PRO A 13 -9.59 -0.52 -0.90
CA PRO A 13 -10.41 -0.34 -2.09
C PRO A 13 -11.85 0.05 -1.71
N ILE A 14 -12.03 1.25 -1.13
CA ILE A 14 -13.33 1.75 -0.64
C ILE A 14 -14.22 2.20 -1.81
N HIS A 15 -13.61 2.67 -2.90
CA HIS A 15 -14.29 3.11 -4.12
C HIS A 15 -13.84 2.28 -5.33
N GLN A 16 -14.66 2.18 -6.37
CA GLN A 16 -14.31 1.42 -7.59
C GLN A 16 -12.99 1.89 -8.20
N GLU A 17 -12.73 3.20 -8.24
CA GLU A 17 -11.47 3.76 -8.73
C GLU A 17 -10.27 3.23 -7.92
N THR A 18 -10.42 3.09 -6.59
CA THR A 18 -9.36 2.61 -5.70
C THR A 18 -9.04 1.13 -5.88
N VAL A 19 -9.94 0.34 -6.48
CA VAL A 19 -9.68 -1.07 -6.84
C VAL A 19 -8.60 -1.15 -7.91
N LEU A 20 -8.64 -0.27 -8.92
CA LEU A 20 -7.65 -0.23 -10.00
C LEU A 20 -6.25 0.06 -9.42
N TYR A 21 -6.12 1.13 -8.64
CA TYR A 21 -4.83 1.51 -8.05
C TYR A 21 -4.29 0.42 -7.12
N ALA A 22 -5.12 -0.14 -6.25
CA ALA A 22 -4.72 -1.23 -5.34
C ALA A 22 -4.30 -2.49 -6.12
N GLY A 23 -4.99 -2.81 -7.23
CA GLY A 23 -4.64 -3.91 -8.11
C GLY A 23 -3.26 -3.72 -8.75
N TYR A 24 -2.98 -2.54 -9.29
CA TYR A 24 -1.67 -2.24 -9.88
C TYR A 24 -0.55 -2.13 -8.83
N PHE A 25 -0.84 -1.67 -7.61
CA PHE A 25 0.10 -1.75 -6.50
C PHE A 25 0.55 -3.19 -6.27
N LEU A 26 -0.42 -4.11 -6.13
CA LEU A 26 -0.14 -5.53 -5.96
C LEU A 26 0.61 -6.13 -7.15
N ALA A 27 0.24 -5.79 -8.38
CA ALA A 27 0.93 -6.26 -9.58
C ALA A 27 2.39 -5.80 -9.63
N MET A 28 2.69 -4.56 -9.24
CA MET A 28 4.06 -4.02 -9.18
C MET A 28 4.90 -4.68 -8.08
N VAL A 29 4.31 -4.94 -6.91
CA VAL A 29 4.99 -5.65 -5.82
C VAL A 29 5.21 -7.13 -6.17
N ASN A 30 4.27 -7.75 -6.89
CA ASN A 30 4.42 -9.13 -7.36
C ASN A 30 5.58 -9.27 -8.36
N ALA A 31 5.74 -8.30 -9.28
CA ALA A 31 6.84 -8.27 -10.23
C ALA A 31 8.21 -8.13 -9.56
N LYS A 32 8.30 -7.36 -8.46
CA LYS A 32 9.56 -7.17 -7.73
C LYS A 32 9.32 -6.95 -6.23
N ARG A 33 9.59 -7.99 -5.43
CA ARG A 33 9.29 -8.03 -3.98
C ARG A 33 10.37 -7.39 -3.11
N VAL A 34 10.66 -6.11 -3.34
CA VAL A 34 11.62 -5.32 -2.54
C VAL A 34 10.98 -4.03 -2.05
N PHE A 35 11.46 -3.49 -0.92
CA PHE A 35 10.82 -2.32 -0.30
C PHE A 35 10.86 -1.08 -1.21
N SER A 36 11.97 -0.87 -1.93
CA SER A 36 12.10 0.25 -2.88
C SER A 36 11.07 0.18 -4.01
N GLN A 37 10.72 -1.02 -4.50
CA GLN A 37 9.65 -1.19 -5.48
C GLN A 37 8.30 -0.77 -4.90
N ALA A 38 7.98 -1.20 -3.68
CA ALA A 38 6.70 -0.85 -3.05
C ALA A 38 6.57 0.68 -2.87
N VAL A 39 7.64 1.36 -2.46
CA VAL A 39 7.66 2.83 -2.33
C VAL A 39 7.48 3.51 -3.70
N ALA A 40 8.22 3.06 -4.72
CA ALA A 40 8.13 3.61 -6.07
C ALA A 40 6.74 3.40 -6.69
N ALA A 41 6.15 2.21 -6.48
CA ALA A 41 4.79 1.88 -6.90
C ALA A 41 3.77 2.84 -6.29
N ARG A 42 3.82 3.08 -4.97
CA ARG A 42 2.90 4.03 -4.31
C ARG A 42 3.08 5.44 -4.84
N ALA A 43 4.32 5.93 -4.98
CA ALA A 43 4.58 7.25 -5.53
C ALA A 43 4.01 7.42 -6.94
N ALA A 44 4.20 6.42 -7.81
CA ALA A 44 3.65 6.43 -9.16
C ALA A 44 2.11 6.43 -9.17
N LEU A 45 1.46 5.66 -8.30
CA LEU A 45 0.00 5.60 -8.22
C LEU A 45 -0.61 6.89 -7.66
N PHE A 46 0.06 7.55 -6.71
CA PHE A 46 -0.34 8.89 -6.26
C PHE A 46 -0.24 9.92 -7.40
N GLU A 47 0.83 9.87 -8.21
CA GLU A 47 0.97 10.72 -9.38
C GLU A 47 -0.11 10.41 -10.44
N ALA A 48 -0.41 9.13 -10.68
CA ALA A 48 -1.47 8.72 -11.59
C ALA A 48 -2.85 9.23 -11.14
N ALA A 49 -3.14 9.16 -9.84
CA ALA A 49 -4.36 9.70 -9.25
C ALA A 49 -4.45 11.23 -9.42
N GLY A 50 -3.34 11.96 -9.19
CA GLY A 50 -3.27 13.40 -9.46
C GLY A 50 -3.53 13.76 -10.93
N LYS A 51 -3.15 12.86 -11.86
CA LYS A 51 -3.42 12.96 -13.30
C LYS A 51 -4.78 12.40 -13.73
N LYS A 52 -5.61 11.94 -12.79
CA LYS A 52 -6.93 11.33 -13.03
C LYS A 52 -6.89 10.12 -13.98
N ILE A 53 -5.81 9.34 -13.95
CA ILE A 53 -5.69 8.11 -14.76
C ILE A 53 -6.55 7.01 -14.11
N ARG A 54 -7.71 6.73 -14.70
CA ARG A 54 -8.72 5.81 -14.15
C ARG A 54 -9.00 4.59 -15.03
N GLU A 55 -8.38 4.52 -16.20
CA GLU A 55 -8.55 3.44 -17.15
C GLU A 55 -7.33 2.53 -17.17
N LYS A 56 -7.57 1.24 -17.40
CA LYS A 56 -6.54 0.21 -17.39
C LYS A 56 -5.41 0.50 -18.37
N GLU A 57 -5.74 0.78 -19.62
CA GLU A 57 -4.77 1.00 -20.70
C GLU A 57 -3.92 2.23 -20.44
N ALA A 58 -4.54 3.30 -19.93
CA ALA A 58 -3.85 4.52 -19.54
C ALA A 58 -2.90 4.29 -18.34
N MET A 59 -3.32 3.47 -17.37
CA MET A 59 -2.48 3.09 -16.22
C MET A 59 -1.26 2.29 -16.69
N GLU A 60 -1.45 1.29 -17.55
CA GLU A 60 -0.34 0.48 -18.08
C GLU A 60 0.65 1.31 -18.90
N ALA A 61 0.14 2.20 -19.77
CA ALA A 61 0.99 3.10 -20.55
C ALA A 61 1.81 4.03 -19.64
N PHE A 62 1.18 4.56 -18.59
CA PHE A 62 1.85 5.41 -17.60
C PHE A 62 2.94 4.66 -16.83
N LEU A 63 2.66 3.45 -16.34
CA LEU A 63 3.63 2.64 -15.61
C LEU A 63 4.80 2.18 -16.49
N LYS A 64 4.53 1.81 -17.75
CA LYS A 64 5.57 1.49 -18.75
C LYS A 64 6.48 2.69 -19.00
N LYS A 65 5.92 3.89 -19.18
CA LYS A 65 6.70 5.13 -19.35
C LYS A 65 7.58 5.45 -18.13
N LYS A 66 7.18 5.02 -16.93
CA LYS A 66 7.96 5.13 -15.69
C LYS A 66 8.96 4.01 -15.48
N GLU A 67 9.03 3.04 -16.40
CA GLU A 67 9.90 1.87 -16.30
C GLU A 67 9.63 1.04 -15.02
N LEU A 68 8.38 1.07 -14.54
CA LEU A 68 7.98 0.29 -13.37
C LEU A 68 7.40 -1.05 -13.81
N PRO A 69 8.04 -2.19 -13.45
CA PRO A 69 7.54 -3.50 -13.83
C PRO A 69 6.26 -3.83 -13.05
N PHE A 70 5.32 -4.49 -13.72
CA PHE A 70 4.11 -5.05 -13.12
C PHE A 70 3.80 -6.43 -13.69
N LEU A 71 3.28 -7.31 -12.84
CA LEU A 71 2.87 -8.67 -13.21
C LEU A 71 1.45 -8.90 -12.70
N LEU A 72 0.49 -8.85 -13.63
CA LEU A 72 -0.94 -9.01 -13.33
C LEU A 72 -1.23 -10.42 -12.79
N PHE A 73 -2.13 -10.49 -11.82
CA PHE A 73 -2.62 -11.74 -11.22
C PHE A 73 -4.00 -11.47 -10.60
N ASP A 74 -4.72 -12.52 -10.21
CA ASP A 74 -5.98 -12.38 -9.47
C ASP A 74 -5.73 -11.90 -8.03
N THR A 75 -6.16 -10.67 -7.72
CA THR A 75 -5.95 -10.01 -6.44
C THR A 75 -7.07 -10.28 -5.42
N ALA A 76 -8.12 -11.03 -5.78
CA ALA A 76 -9.30 -11.21 -4.93
C ALA A 76 -8.97 -11.81 -3.56
N SER A 77 -8.08 -12.80 -3.52
CA SER A 77 -7.64 -13.44 -2.27
C SER A 77 -6.88 -12.46 -1.36
N VAL A 78 -6.04 -11.60 -1.95
CA VAL A 78 -5.27 -10.58 -1.22
C VAL A 78 -6.20 -9.51 -0.66
N PHE A 79 -7.16 -9.04 -1.44
CA PHE A 79 -8.16 -8.08 -0.97
C PHE A 79 -9.01 -8.62 0.17
N LYS A 80 -9.36 -9.93 0.15
CA LYS A 80 -10.05 -10.57 1.27
C LYS A 80 -9.20 -10.54 2.55
N ILE A 81 -7.91 -10.87 2.46
CA ILE A 81 -6.97 -10.82 3.59
C ILE A 81 -6.84 -9.38 4.12
N PHE A 82 -6.67 -8.41 3.23
CA PHE A 82 -6.56 -6.99 3.59
C PHE A 82 -7.84 -6.48 4.26
N GLY A 83 -9.00 -6.86 3.73
CA GLY A 83 -10.30 -6.55 4.33
C GLY A 83 -10.44 -7.12 5.74
N ASN A 84 -9.88 -8.31 6.01
CA ASN A 84 -9.87 -8.89 7.35
C ASN A 84 -9.02 -8.07 8.32
N TYR A 85 -7.81 -7.64 7.92
CA TYR A 85 -6.98 -6.78 8.76
C TYR A 85 -7.66 -5.45 9.09
N ILE A 86 -8.27 -4.80 8.09
CA ILE A 86 -9.00 -3.53 8.27
C ILE A 86 -10.14 -3.71 9.29
N LYS A 87 -10.89 -4.81 9.19
CA LYS A 87 -12.00 -5.12 10.11
C LYS A 87 -11.52 -5.46 11.52
N GLU A 88 -10.52 -6.34 11.64
CA GLU A 88 -9.96 -6.78 12.92
C GLU A 88 -9.42 -5.60 13.73
N ASP A 89 -8.68 -4.70 13.06
CA ASP A 89 -8.05 -3.55 13.69
C ASP A 89 -8.99 -2.33 13.81
N ARG A 90 -10.24 -2.46 13.33
CA ARG A 90 -11.27 -1.40 13.33
C ARG A 90 -10.82 -0.12 12.64
N ILE A 91 -10.13 -0.25 11.51
CA ILE A 91 -9.63 0.89 10.74
C ILE A 91 -10.80 1.58 10.02
N ASN A 92 -11.01 2.86 10.33
CA ASN A 92 -12.11 3.67 9.79
C ASN A 92 -11.65 4.99 9.14
N SER A 93 -10.34 5.24 9.09
CA SER A 93 -9.75 6.45 8.52
C SER A 93 -8.40 6.13 7.91
N THR A 94 -7.90 7.03 7.07
CA THR A 94 -6.55 6.94 6.50
C THR A 94 -5.86 8.31 6.67
N PRO A 95 -4.53 8.35 6.86
CA PRO A 95 -3.64 7.21 7.05
C PRO A 95 -3.75 6.61 8.47
N THR A 96 -3.65 5.28 8.55
CA THR A 96 -3.54 4.53 9.81
C THR A 96 -2.34 3.61 9.77
N CYS A 97 -1.65 3.45 10.90
CA CYS A 97 -0.56 2.51 11.07
C CYS A 97 -0.85 1.60 12.27
N VAL A 98 -0.72 0.30 12.07
CA VAL A 98 -0.78 -0.70 13.13
C VAL A 98 0.62 -1.22 13.38
N ILE A 99 1.14 -1.01 14.58
CA ILE A 99 2.43 -1.51 15.02
C ILE A 99 2.17 -2.74 15.88
N VAL A 100 2.68 -3.89 15.42
CA VAL A 100 2.67 -5.16 16.17
C VAL A 100 4.09 -5.41 16.66
N GLY A 101 4.27 -5.49 17.97
CA GLY A 101 5.57 -5.74 18.59
C GLY A 101 5.47 -6.50 19.91
N PRO A 102 6.58 -6.64 20.66
CA PRO A 102 6.61 -7.42 21.91
C PRO A 102 5.62 -6.93 22.98
N LYS A 103 5.28 -5.63 22.96
CA LYS A 103 4.32 -5.00 23.89
C LYS A 103 2.86 -5.10 23.41
N GLY A 104 2.61 -5.90 22.36
CA GLY A 104 1.29 -6.06 21.75
C GLY A 104 1.06 -5.19 20.52
N LYS A 105 -0.21 -5.00 20.19
CA LYS A 105 -0.70 -4.29 19.01
C LYS A 105 -1.12 -2.86 19.37
N ARG A 106 -0.67 -1.88 18.60
CA ARG A 106 -1.03 -0.46 18.76
C ARG A 106 -1.52 0.12 17.43
N VAL A 107 -2.70 0.75 17.44
CA VAL A 107 -3.29 1.45 16.29
C VAL A 107 -3.02 2.94 16.41
N LEU A 108 -2.59 3.57 15.33
CA LEU A 108 -2.23 4.99 15.26
C LEU A 108 -2.90 5.63 14.05
N ASN A 109 -3.60 6.73 14.25
CA ASN A 109 -4.37 7.40 13.19
C ASN A 109 -3.83 8.80 12.91
N GLY A 110 -3.81 9.18 11.63
CA GLY A 110 -3.51 10.54 11.19
C GLY A 110 -2.05 10.78 10.79
N SER A 111 -1.85 11.90 10.09
CA SER A 111 -0.59 12.29 9.46
C SER A 111 0.53 12.66 10.44
N ASN A 112 0.19 13.03 11.68
CA ASN A 112 1.18 13.40 12.71
C ASN A 112 1.60 12.22 13.60
N ALA A 113 0.61 11.46 14.10
CA ALA A 113 0.87 10.38 15.06
C ALA A 113 1.66 9.22 14.45
N VAL A 114 1.41 8.88 13.18
CA VAL A 114 2.07 7.77 12.50
C VAL A 114 3.58 8.01 12.36
N PRO A 115 4.07 9.12 11.75
CA PRO A 115 5.51 9.37 11.66
C PRO A 115 6.19 9.50 13.02
N GLN A 116 5.54 10.14 14.00
CA GLN A 116 6.09 10.31 15.34
C GLN A 116 6.32 8.96 16.03
N ALA A 117 5.35 8.06 15.93
CA ALA A 117 5.47 6.73 16.52
C ALA A 117 6.50 5.85 15.79
N LEU A 118 6.62 5.95 14.47
CA LEU A 118 7.66 5.22 13.74
C LEU A 118 9.07 5.74 14.10
N ARG A 119 9.24 7.06 14.26
CA ARG A 119 10.51 7.64 14.72
C ARG A 119 10.88 7.20 16.14
N SER A 120 9.90 7.00 17.03
CA SER A 120 10.19 6.54 18.39
C SER A 120 10.65 5.09 18.46
N LEU A 121 10.45 4.28 17.42
CA LEU A 121 10.99 2.92 17.30
C LEU A 121 12.47 2.88 16.90
N LEU A 122 13.06 4.01 16.47
CA LEU A 122 14.49 4.09 16.15
C LEU A 122 15.38 4.21 17.40
N LYS A 123 14.75 4.43 18.57
CA LYS A 123 15.40 4.53 19.87
C LYS A 123 15.50 3.14 20.50
#